data_AF-A0A4S4CI04-F1
#
_entry.id   AF-A0A4S4CI04-F1
#
_cell.length_a   1.000
_cell.length_b   1.000
_cell.length_c   1.000
_cell.angle_alpha   90.00
_cell.angle_beta   90.00
_cell.angle_gamma   90.00
#
_symmetry.space_group_name_H-M   'P 1'
#
loop_
_entity.id
_entity.type
_entity.pdbx_description
1 polymer ?
#
loop_
_entity_poly.entity_id
_entity_poly.type
_entity_poly.pdbx_seq_one_letter_code
_entity_poly.pdbx_strand_id
1 'polypeptide(L)'
;MTTVERAVPRAALSVYYGVPCPDSLRVLARHATVILQSGLYSDAQLRNLRGSSRVLGYLSVGEDHPLGAYACVPGSQPYHRDLNPAWGSVHVDAHHPAWLATVLRRASDALTRTDGLLLDTLDSADPEATVALIRAVRARWPLAVLYANRGFALLDDLIPLIDGVLFEAFSTTHSPTPDLHDPDGLAYTAHWLHAATNSGLDVLALDYADTPALAALARARAAAHGLPTFVTSRSLDLPGGFS
;
A
#
# COMPACT_ATOMS: atom_id res chain seq x y z
N MET A 1 17.20 -10.03 -40.54
CA MET A 1 17.40 -10.49 -39.15
C MET A 1 16.76 -9.46 -38.25
N THR A 2 15.53 -9.71 -37.80
CA THR A 2 14.83 -8.88 -36.82
C THR A 2 15.42 -9.19 -35.46
N THR A 3 16.17 -8.23 -34.90
CA THR A 3 16.68 -8.30 -33.53
C THR A 3 15.47 -8.32 -32.61
N VAL A 4 15.21 -9.48 -31.98
CA VAL A 4 14.25 -9.54 -30.88
C VAL A 4 14.87 -8.73 -29.74
N GLU A 5 14.40 -7.49 -29.59
CA GLU A 5 14.74 -6.65 -28.47
C GLU A 5 14.31 -7.40 -27.20
N ARG A 6 15.29 -7.91 -26.44
CA ARG A 6 15.04 -8.60 -25.18
C ARG A 6 14.38 -7.58 -24.26
N ALA A 7 13.09 -7.74 -24.00
CA ALA A 7 12.37 -6.92 -23.04
C ALA A 7 13.14 -6.96 -21.71
N VAL A 8 13.59 -5.79 -21.25
CA VAL A 8 14.21 -5.65 -19.93
C VAL A 8 13.17 -6.10 -18.90
N PRO A 9 13.50 -7.02 -17.97
CA PRO A 9 12.57 -7.44 -16.93
C PRO A 9 12.05 -6.23 -16.16
N ARG A 10 10.73 -6.08 -16.07
CA ARG A 10 10.11 -5.02 -15.29
C ARG A 10 10.26 -5.32 -13.81
N ALA A 11 10.63 -4.32 -13.02
CA ALA A 11 10.57 -4.44 -11.57
C ALA A 11 9.12 -4.66 -11.11
N ALA A 12 8.90 -5.47 -10.08
CA ALA A 12 7.56 -5.89 -9.70
C ALA A 12 6.70 -4.73 -9.16
N LEU A 13 7.29 -3.89 -8.31
CA LEU A 13 6.56 -2.90 -7.50
C LEU A 13 7.32 -1.57 -7.45
N SER A 14 6.58 -0.47 -7.44
CA SER A 14 7.02 0.82 -6.90
C SER A 14 5.92 1.43 -6.04
N VAL A 15 6.29 1.97 -4.88
CA VAL A 15 5.40 2.72 -3.98
C VAL A 15 5.88 4.15 -3.92
N TYR A 16 5.03 5.09 -4.32
CA TYR A 16 5.43 6.48 -4.48
C TYR A 16 4.29 7.44 -4.15
N TYR A 17 4.48 8.22 -3.08
CA TYR A 17 3.53 9.22 -2.59
C TYR A 17 4.02 10.66 -2.83
N GLY A 18 5.13 10.82 -3.57
CA GLY A 18 5.59 12.14 -4.01
C GLY A 18 4.73 12.76 -5.12
N VAL A 19 4.96 14.05 -5.36
CA VAL A 19 4.27 14.80 -6.42
C VAL A 19 4.78 14.35 -7.80
N PRO A 20 3.90 13.98 -8.75
CA PRO A 20 4.35 13.51 -10.06
C PRO A 20 5.06 14.60 -10.87
N CYS A 21 6.17 14.21 -11.49
CA CYS A 21 6.91 14.99 -12.49
C CYS A 21 7.21 14.08 -13.71
N PRO A 22 7.63 14.64 -14.86
CA PRO A 22 7.92 13.83 -16.05
C PRO A 22 8.91 12.68 -15.79
N ASP A 23 9.92 12.91 -14.96
CA ASP A 23 10.90 11.88 -14.61
C ASP A 23 10.31 10.78 -13.72
N SER A 24 9.55 11.14 -12.68
CA SER A 24 8.93 10.12 -11.82
C SER A 24 7.94 9.27 -12.61
N LEU A 25 7.14 9.86 -13.51
CA LEU A 25 6.23 9.12 -14.39
C LEU A 25 6.97 8.13 -15.30
N ARG A 26 8.10 8.53 -15.88
CA ARG A 26 8.94 7.66 -16.71
C ARG A 26 9.51 6.48 -15.92
N VAL A 27 9.88 6.69 -14.66
CA VAL A 27 10.38 5.63 -13.78
C VAL A 27 9.25 4.70 -13.35
N LEU A 28 8.11 5.25 -12.92
CA LEU A 28 6.93 4.51 -12.50
C LEU A 28 6.44 3.56 -13.61
N ALA A 29 6.41 4.01 -14.87
CA ALA A 29 5.99 3.19 -16.02
C ALA A 29 6.85 1.93 -16.27
N ARG A 30 8.01 1.79 -15.63
CA ARG A 30 8.88 0.61 -15.74
C ARG A 30 8.53 -0.50 -14.74
N HIS A 31 7.65 -0.23 -13.77
CA HIS A 31 7.25 -1.18 -12.74
C HIS A 31 5.95 -1.86 -13.11
N ALA A 32 5.79 -3.16 -12.85
CA ALA A 32 4.58 -3.90 -13.18
C ALA A 32 3.35 -3.36 -12.41
N THR A 33 3.53 -3.10 -11.11
CA THR A 33 2.53 -2.48 -10.24
C THR A 33 3.09 -1.19 -9.64
N VAL A 34 2.26 -0.14 -9.58
CA VAL A 34 2.58 1.12 -8.89
C VAL A 34 1.48 1.46 -7.89
N ILE A 35 1.89 1.85 -6.68
CA ILE A 35 0.98 2.26 -5.59
C ILE A 35 1.19 3.74 -5.32
N LEU A 36 0.11 4.52 -5.45
CA LEU A 36 0.18 5.99 -5.52
C LEU A 36 -0.86 6.65 -4.62
N GLN A 37 -0.55 7.86 -4.14
CA GLN A 37 -1.60 8.81 -3.72
C GLN A 37 -2.28 9.39 -4.97
N SER A 38 -3.29 8.70 -5.48
CA SER A 38 -3.91 8.99 -6.77
C SER A 38 -4.48 10.41 -6.89
N GLY A 39 -4.84 11.06 -5.78
CA GLY A 39 -5.26 12.46 -5.73
C GLY A 39 -4.20 13.47 -6.18
N LEU A 40 -2.91 13.12 -6.15
CA LEU A 40 -1.81 13.99 -6.60
C LEU A 40 -1.63 13.99 -8.13
N TYR A 41 -2.37 13.13 -8.84
CA TYR A 41 -2.19 12.89 -10.27
C TYR A 41 -3.40 13.40 -11.05
N SER A 42 -3.12 13.96 -12.22
CA SER A 42 -4.16 14.23 -13.22
C SER A 42 -4.65 12.93 -13.86
N ASP A 43 -5.88 12.94 -14.37
CA ASP A 43 -6.47 11.79 -15.05
C ASP A 43 -5.64 11.34 -16.27
N ALA A 44 -5.02 12.29 -16.98
CA ALA A 44 -4.16 11.96 -18.12
C ALA A 44 -2.90 11.20 -17.67
N GLN A 45 -2.29 11.57 -16.55
CA GLN A 45 -1.13 10.88 -16.00
C GLN A 45 -1.51 9.46 -15.53
N LEU A 46 -2.63 9.30 -14.82
CA LEU A 46 -3.10 7.98 -14.40
C LEU A 46 -3.45 7.09 -15.60
N ARG A 47 -4.17 7.61 -16.61
CA ARG A 47 -4.45 6.86 -17.85
C ARG A 47 -3.19 6.40 -18.55
N ASN A 48 -2.18 7.27 -18.66
CA ASN A 48 -0.91 6.91 -19.29
C ASN A 48 -0.17 5.82 -18.51
N LEU A 49 -0.13 5.92 -17.17
CA LEU A 49 0.48 4.89 -16.34
C LEU A 49 -0.25 3.56 -16.49
N ARG A 50 -1.58 3.53 -16.51
CA ARG A 50 -2.39 2.32 -16.71
C ARG A 50 -2.14 1.62 -18.04
N GLY A 51 -1.72 2.35 -19.07
CA GLY A 51 -1.31 1.76 -20.35
C GLY A 51 -0.02 0.92 -20.26
N SER A 52 0.74 1.07 -19.18
CA SER A 52 1.97 0.32 -18.94
C SER A 52 1.89 -0.53 -17.68
N SER A 53 1.31 -0.06 -16.59
CA SER A 53 1.44 -0.60 -15.24
C SER A 53 0.07 -0.80 -14.61
N ARG A 54 -0.07 -1.76 -13.68
CA ARG A 54 -1.23 -1.82 -12.80
C ARG A 54 -1.13 -0.69 -11.78
N VAL A 55 -2.11 0.20 -11.74
CA VAL A 55 -2.12 1.35 -10.84
C VAL A 55 -3.07 1.09 -9.66
N LEU A 56 -2.53 1.08 -8.44
CA LEU A 56 -3.32 1.01 -7.21
C LEU A 56 -3.32 2.38 -6.51
N GLY A 57 -4.51 2.83 -6.10
CA GLY A 57 -4.67 4.04 -5.29
C GLY A 57 -4.58 3.72 -3.81
N TYR A 58 -3.81 4.50 -3.06
CA TYR A 58 -3.80 4.45 -1.60
C TYR A 58 -5.18 4.80 -1.01
N LEU A 59 -5.65 4.00 -0.06
CA LEU A 59 -6.87 4.26 0.71
C LEU A 59 -6.69 3.80 2.17
N SER A 60 -6.66 4.75 3.10
CA SER A 60 -6.73 4.46 4.53
C SER A 60 -8.15 4.04 4.94
N VAL A 61 -8.27 2.95 5.70
CA VAL A 61 -9.56 2.33 6.10
C VAL A 61 -9.83 2.46 7.60
N GLY A 62 -8.82 2.28 8.45
CA GLY A 62 -8.95 2.38 9.91
C GLY A 62 -8.56 3.74 10.49
N GLU A 63 -8.08 4.67 9.65
CA GLU A 63 -7.73 6.03 10.05
C GLU A 63 -8.19 7.05 8.99
N ASP A 64 -8.41 8.29 9.42
CA ASP A 64 -8.57 9.43 8.51
C ASP A 64 -7.29 10.29 8.51
N HIS A 65 -6.97 10.85 7.35
CA HIS A 65 -5.80 11.70 7.14
C HIS A 65 -6.24 13.08 6.66
N PRO A 66 -5.51 14.16 6.98
CA PRO A 66 -5.79 15.50 6.48
C PRO A 66 -5.42 15.61 4.99
N LEU A 67 -6.21 15.00 4.10
CA LEU A 67 -5.97 14.98 2.65
C LEU A 67 -6.69 16.13 1.91
N GLY A 68 -6.99 17.25 2.57
CA GLY A 68 -7.71 18.36 1.94
C GLY A 68 -8.09 19.49 2.89
N ALA A 69 -9.17 20.20 2.55
CA ALA A 69 -9.58 21.45 3.20
C ALA A 69 -10.53 21.28 4.41
N TYR A 70 -10.72 20.06 4.91
CA TYR A 70 -11.56 19.81 6.09
C TYR A 70 -10.68 19.53 7.31
N ALA A 71 -11.21 19.84 8.50
CA ALA A 71 -10.54 19.53 9.74
C ALA A 71 -10.51 18.00 9.94
N CYS A 72 -9.31 17.43 10.02
CA CYS A 72 -9.08 16.03 10.39
C CYS A 72 -8.41 16.00 11.77
N VAL A 73 -9.23 16.18 12.80
CA VAL A 73 -8.82 16.19 14.21
C VAL A 73 -9.89 15.49 15.06
N PRO A 74 -9.57 15.04 16.27
CA PRO A 74 -10.55 14.48 17.20
C PRO A 74 -11.84 15.31 17.29
N GLY A 75 -12.99 14.66 17.13
CA GLY A 75 -14.31 15.29 17.22
C GLY A 75 -14.72 16.20 16.05
N SER A 76 -13.89 16.42 15.03
CA SER A 76 -14.31 17.22 13.86
C SER A 76 -15.33 16.53 12.95
N GLN A 77 -15.47 15.20 13.10
CA GLN A 77 -16.53 14.37 12.55
C GLN A 77 -17.03 13.43 13.65
N PRO A 78 -18.28 12.93 13.58
CA PRO A 78 -18.83 12.07 14.64
C PRO A 78 -18.09 10.73 14.78
N TYR A 79 -17.34 10.33 13.74
CA TYR A 79 -16.50 9.13 13.74
C TYR A 79 -15.04 9.39 14.07
N HIS A 80 -14.59 10.65 14.22
CA HIS A 80 -13.20 10.95 14.60
C HIS A 80 -12.99 10.72 16.09
N ARG A 81 -12.04 9.85 16.43
CA ARG A 81 -11.65 9.47 17.79
C ARG A 81 -10.35 10.18 18.15
N ASP A 82 -9.28 9.44 18.39
CA ASP A 82 -8.01 9.94 18.91
C ASP A 82 -7.01 10.28 17.79
N LEU A 83 -6.08 11.19 18.10
CA LEU A 83 -4.97 11.49 17.21
C LEU A 83 -3.95 10.35 17.25
N ASN A 84 -3.48 9.92 16.08
CA ASN A 84 -2.28 9.11 15.93
C ASN A 84 -1.06 10.03 15.74
N PRO A 85 -0.25 10.28 16.79
CA PRO A 85 0.84 11.25 16.71
C PRO A 85 2.00 10.80 15.81
N ALA A 86 2.13 9.49 15.55
CA ALA A 86 3.21 8.97 14.71
C ALA A 86 3.04 9.38 13.24
N TRP A 87 1.79 9.56 12.79
CA TRP A 87 1.44 9.81 11.39
C TRP A 87 0.62 11.09 11.18
N GLY A 88 0.20 11.77 12.24
CA GLY A 88 -0.65 12.95 12.14
C GLY A 88 -2.04 12.65 11.56
N SER A 89 -2.50 11.40 11.69
CA SER A 89 -3.82 10.90 11.31
C SER A 89 -4.74 10.82 12.52
N VAL A 90 -6.00 10.49 12.29
CA VAL A 90 -7.03 10.36 13.33
C VAL A 90 -7.64 8.97 13.26
N HIS A 91 -7.63 8.25 14.38
CA HIS A 91 -8.35 6.99 14.51
C HIS A 91 -9.85 7.21 14.33
N VAL A 92 -10.52 6.26 13.68
CA VAL A 92 -11.93 6.37 13.36
C VAL A 92 -12.76 5.31 14.07
N ASP A 93 -14.04 5.63 14.30
CA ASP A 93 -15.05 4.63 14.55
C ASP A 93 -15.43 3.92 13.26
N ALA A 94 -14.87 2.73 13.05
CA ALA A 94 -15.14 1.94 11.86
C ALA A 94 -16.61 1.45 11.78
N HIS A 95 -17.35 1.39 12.89
CA HIS A 95 -18.78 1.04 12.90
C HIS A 95 -19.67 2.20 12.44
N HIS A 96 -19.14 3.43 12.40
CA HIS A 96 -19.97 4.59 12.14
C HIS A 96 -20.39 4.67 10.66
N PRO A 97 -21.70 4.78 10.34
CA PRO A 97 -22.19 4.72 8.96
C PRO A 97 -21.65 5.87 8.07
N ALA A 98 -21.37 7.04 8.65
CA ALA A 98 -20.73 8.13 7.91
C ALA A 98 -19.27 7.83 7.53
N TRP A 99 -18.56 6.98 8.30
CA TRP A 99 -17.23 6.53 7.91
C TRP A 99 -17.30 5.54 6.75
N LEU A 100 -18.22 4.56 6.80
CA LEU A 100 -18.50 3.68 5.66
C LEU A 100 -18.80 4.48 4.39
N ALA A 101 -19.67 5.49 4.48
CA ALA A 101 -19.98 6.36 3.34
C ALA A 101 -18.72 7.10 2.81
N THR A 102 -17.85 7.56 3.71
CA THR A 102 -16.58 8.22 3.37
C THR A 102 -15.62 7.26 2.66
N VAL A 103 -15.43 6.05 3.18
CA VAL A 103 -14.57 5.01 2.57
C VAL A 103 -15.08 4.64 1.18
N LEU A 104 -16.38 4.36 1.04
CA LEU A 104 -16.97 4.00 -0.26
C LEU A 104 -16.86 5.13 -1.28
N ARG A 105 -17.09 6.38 -0.86
CA ARG A 105 -16.91 7.55 -1.76
C ARG A 105 -15.46 7.65 -2.23
N ARG A 106 -14.48 7.58 -1.32
CA ARG A 106 -13.05 7.66 -1.67
C ARG A 106 -12.62 6.50 -2.57
N ALA A 107 -13.09 5.29 -2.30
CA ALA A 107 -12.88 4.13 -3.15
C ALA A 107 -13.43 4.38 -4.57
N SER A 108 -14.66 4.90 -4.68
CA SER A 108 -15.25 5.28 -5.96
C SER A 108 -14.40 6.32 -6.70
N ASP A 109 -13.98 7.38 -6.02
CA ASP A 109 -13.19 8.48 -6.59
C ASP A 109 -11.81 8.01 -7.10
N ALA A 110 -11.21 7.02 -6.43
CA ALA A 110 -9.95 6.41 -6.85
C ALA A 110 -10.16 5.43 -8.02
N LEU A 111 -11.12 4.50 -7.89
CA LEU A 111 -11.34 3.40 -8.85
C LEU A 111 -11.90 3.86 -10.20
N THR A 112 -12.41 5.09 -10.31
CA THR A 112 -12.69 5.70 -11.62
C THR A 112 -11.42 5.93 -12.46
N ARG A 113 -10.25 6.00 -11.81
CA ARG A 113 -8.98 6.41 -12.41
C ARG A 113 -7.84 5.40 -12.22
N THR A 114 -7.98 4.44 -11.30
CA THR A 114 -7.00 3.38 -11.01
C THR A 114 -7.54 1.99 -11.40
N ASP A 115 -6.70 0.96 -11.37
CA ASP A 115 -7.11 -0.44 -11.56
C ASP A 115 -7.54 -1.10 -10.23
N GLY A 116 -7.18 -0.47 -9.12
CA GLY A 116 -7.36 -1.04 -7.80
C GLY A 116 -6.97 -0.11 -6.66
N LEU A 117 -6.91 -0.66 -5.46
CA LEU A 117 -6.61 0.02 -4.21
C LEU A 117 -5.57 -0.75 -3.38
N LEU A 118 -4.70 -0.01 -2.69
CA LEU A 118 -4.02 -0.50 -1.50
C LEU A 118 -4.80 0.00 -0.28
N LEU A 119 -5.34 -0.93 0.50
CA LEU A 119 -6.13 -0.69 1.70
C LEU A 119 -5.20 -0.66 2.91
N ASP A 120 -5.10 0.48 3.55
CA ASP A 120 -4.14 0.74 4.64
C ASP A 120 -4.83 0.95 5.99
N THR A 121 -4.03 0.93 7.06
CA THR A 121 -4.45 1.15 8.46
C THR A 121 -5.50 0.13 8.96
N LEU A 122 -5.45 -1.09 8.42
CA LEU A 122 -6.46 -2.13 8.70
C LEU A 122 -6.49 -2.55 10.17
N ASP A 123 -5.34 -2.50 10.84
CA ASP A 123 -5.18 -2.88 12.24
C ASP A 123 -5.45 -1.69 13.22
N SER A 124 -5.79 -0.50 12.70
CA SER A 124 -5.94 0.73 13.50
C SER A 124 -7.36 0.99 14.05
N ALA A 125 -8.32 0.14 13.69
CA ALA A 125 -9.71 0.24 14.12
C ALA A 125 -10.27 -1.15 14.51
N ASP A 126 -11.54 -1.19 14.91
CA ASP A 126 -12.20 -2.44 15.30
C ASP A 126 -12.13 -3.50 14.18
N PRO A 127 -11.58 -4.71 14.46
CA PRO A 127 -11.39 -5.79 13.48
C PRO A 127 -12.64 -6.14 12.67
N GLU A 128 -13.78 -6.33 13.33
CA GLU A 128 -15.02 -6.77 12.68
C GLU A 128 -15.56 -5.68 11.74
N ALA A 129 -15.54 -4.42 12.19
CA ALA A 129 -15.93 -3.30 11.36
C ALA A 129 -14.99 -3.07 10.17
N THR A 130 -13.67 -3.24 10.35
CA THR A 130 -12.70 -3.14 9.24
C THR A 130 -12.99 -4.20 8.17
N VAL A 131 -13.20 -5.46 8.56
CA VAL A 131 -13.58 -6.53 7.61
C VAL A 131 -14.91 -6.20 6.92
N ALA A 132 -15.90 -5.67 7.65
CA ALA A 132 -17.18 -5.27 7.08
C ALA A 132 -17.04 -4.13 6.04
N LEU A 133 -16.19 -3.14 6.30
CA LEU A 133 -15.86 -2.06 5.36
C LEU A 133 -15.26 -2.62 4.07
N ILE A 134 -14.26 -3.49 4.19
CA ILE A 134 -13.59 -4.11 3.03
C ILE A 134 -14.56 -4.99 2.24
N ARG A 135 -15.43 -5.72 2.93
CA ARG A 135 -16.50 -6.51 2.31
C ARG A 135 -17.45 -5.63 1.51
N ALA A 136 -17.82 -4.46 2.03
CA ALA A 136 -18.65 -3.50 1.31
C ALA A 136 -17.94 -2.94 0.06
N VAL A 137 -16.63 -2.64 0.14
CA VAL A 137 -15.83 -2.22 -1.01
C VAL A 137 -15.79 -3.34 -2.07
N ARG A 138 -15.44 -4.57 -1.70
CA ARG A 138 -15.41 -5.72 -2.64
C ARG A 138 -16.78 -5.97 -3.28
N ALA A 139 -17.86 -5.92 -2.51
CA ALA A 139 -19.21 -6.11 -3.04
C ALA A 139 -19.59 -5.04 -4.08
N ARG A 140 -19.14 -3.79 -3.89
CA ARG A 140 -19.44 -2.68 -4.79
C ARG A 140 -18.58 -2.67 -6.05
N TRP A 141 -17.32 -3.10 -5.94
CA TRP A 141 -16.35 -3.19 -7.05
C TRP A 141 -15.72 -4.59 -7.13
N PRO A 142 -16.48 -5.61 -7.55
CA PRO A 142 -16.01 -7.00 -7.51
C PRO A 142 -14.78 -7.27 -8.38
N LEU A 143 -14.56 -6.47 -9.43
CA LEU A 143 -13.44 -6.61 -10.37
C LEU A 143 -12.24 -5.72 -10.04
N ALA A 144 -12.33 -4.85 -9.02
CA ALA A 144 -11.20 -4.00 -8.64
C ALA A 144 -10.11 -4.86 -7.99
N VAL A 145 -8.84 -4.54 -8.27
CA VAL A 145 -7.72 -5.19 -7.57
C VAL A 145 -7.59 -4.59 -6.17
N LEU A 146 -7.72 -5.37 -5.10
CA LEU A 146 -7.61 -4.89 -3.72
C LEU A 146 -6.42 -5.54 -3.03
N TYR A 147 -5.46 -4.73 -2.59
CA TYR A 147 -4.33 -5.21 -1.80
C TYR A 147 -4.50 -4.73 -0.37
N ALA A 148 -4.25 -5.60 0.60
CA ALA A 148 -4.14 -5.19 2.00
C ALA A 148 -2.70 -4.74 2.29
N ASN A 149 -2.52 -3.60 2.94
CA ASN A 149 -1.26 -3.29 3.60
C ASN A 149 -1.27 -3.95 4.98
N ARG A 150 -0.48 -5.01 5.16
CA ARG A 150 -0.58 -5.90 6.33
C ARG A 150 -2.02 -6.41 6.56
N GLY A 151 -2.65 -6.04 7.69
CA GLY A 151 -3.93 -6.59 8.13
C GLY A 151 -3.84 -8.06 8.53
N PHE A 152 -2.66 -8.49 9.00
CA PHE A 152 -2.35 -9.91 9.16
C PHE A 152 -3.26 -10.61 10.18
N ALA A 153 -3.61 -9.94 11.28
CA ALA A 153 -4.52 -10.48 12.27
C ALA A 153 -5.93 -10.74 11.70
N LEU A 154 -6.28 -10.08 10.58
CA LEU A 154 -7.55 -10.21 9.88
C LEU A 154 -7.46 -11.13 8.66
N LEU A 155 -6.28 -11.71 8.37
CA LEU A 155 -5.97 -12.29 7.07
C LEU A 155 -6.98 -13.35 6.64
N ASP A 156 -7.39 -14.25 7.54
CA ASP A 156 -8.36 -15.31 7.23
C ASP A 156 -9.70 -14.76 6.69
N ASP A 157 -10.19 -13.67 7.27
CA ASP A 157 -11.42 -13.00 6.82
C ASP A 157 -11.20 -12.15 5.55
N LEU A 158 -9.96 -11.69 5.33
CA LEU A 158 -9.60 -10.86 4.18
C LEU A 158 -9.30 -11.67 2.92
N ILE A 159 -8.80 -12.92 3.03
CA ILE A 159 -8.47 -13.79 1.89
C ILE A 159 -9.57 -13.81 0.80
N PRO A 160 -10.87 -13.99 1.10
CA PRO A 160 -11.90 -13.99 0.07
C PRO A 160 -12.24 -12.59 -0.49
N LEU A 161 -11.68 -11.53 0.09
CA LEU A 161 -12.00 -10.13 -0.20
C LEU A 161 -10.88 -9.40 -0.94
N ILE A 162 -9.65 -9.88 -0.89
CA ILE A 162 -8.46 -9.20 -1.46
C ILE A 162 -7.74 -10.08 -2.48
N ASP A 163 -6.91 -9.45 -3.30
CA ASP A 163 -6.13 -10.10 -4.35
C ASP A 163 -4.64 -10.23 -3.97
N GLY A 164 -4.18 -9.45 -2.99
CA GLY A 164 -2.80 -9.46 -2.54
C GLY A 164 -2.54 -8.79 -1.21
N VAL A 165 -1.34 -8.97 -0.68
CA VAL A 165 -0.86 -8.36 0.57
C VAL A 165 0.48 -7.70 0.34
N LEU A 166 0.61 -6.47 0.84
CA LEU A 166 1.87 -5.74 0.95
C LEU A 166 2.43 -5.91 2.37
N PHE A 167 3.66 -6.40 2.46
CA PHE A 167 4.42 -6.51 3.70
C PHE A 167 5.22 -5.23 3.93
N GLU A 168 4.62 -4.25 4.62
CA GLU A 168 5.26 -2.96 4.91
C GLU A 168 5.62 -2.81 6.40
N ALA A 169 6.83 -3.08 6.89
CA ALA A 169 7.99 -3.53 6.14
C ALA A 169 8.39 -4.96 6.48
N PHE A 170 8.98 -5.62 5.49
CA PHE A 170 9.29 -7.04 5.54
C PHE A 170 10.57 -7.33 6.31
N SER A 171 11.67 -6.66 5.97
CA SER A 171 13.02 -6.91 6.49
C SER A 171 13.53 -5.79 7.40
N THR A 172 12.97 -4.60 7.26
CA THR A 172 13.43 -3.37 7.90
C THR A 172 12.30 -2.70 8.69
N THR A 173 12.67 -1.76 9.55
CA THR A 173 11.76 -0.81 10.21
C THR A 173 11.82 0.54 9.52
N HIS A 174 10.86 1.41 9.81
CA HIS A 174 10.85 2.81 9.32
C HIS A 174 11.01 3.83 10.46
N SER A 175 11.06 3.39 11.72
CA SER A 175 10.99 4.27 12.89
C SER A 175 11.84 3.72 14.04
N PRO A 176 12.59 4.57 14.77
CA PRO A 176 12.70 6.03 14.60
C PRO A 176 13.46 6.43 13.32
N THR A 177 14.38 5.59 12.86
CA THR A 177 15.06 5.64 11.56
C THR A 177 15.02 4.25 10.93
N PRO A 178 15.25 4.12 9.61
CA PRO A 178 15.34 2.80 9.01
C PRO A 178 16.46 1.96 9.64
N ASP A 179 16.13 0.72 9.99
CA ASP A 179 17.07 -0.28 10.49
C ASP A 179 16.56 -1.68 10.13
N LEU A 180 17.35 -2.73 10.31
CA LEU A 180 16.85 -4.09 10.25
C LEU A 180 15.83 -4.35 11.36
N HIS A 181 14.84 -5.20 11.06
CA HIS A 181 14.05 -5.80 12.13
C HIS A 181 14.94 -6.58 13.08
N ASP A 182 14.58 -6.53 14.35
CA ASP A 182 15.14 -7.42 15.36
C ASP A 182 14.71 -8.89 15.09
N PRO A 183 15.27 -9.88 15.81
CA PRO A 183 14.92 -11.28 15.59
C PRO A 183 13.41 -11.57 15.69
N ASP A 184 12.69 -10.88 16.58
CA ASP A 184 11.25 -11.06 16.77
C ASP A 184 10.45 -10.50 15.59
N GLY A 185 10.81 -9.32 15.07
CA GLY A 185 10.21 -8.74 13.86
C GLY A 185 10.48 -9.57 12.60
N LEU A 186 11.70 -10.14 12.49
CA LEU A 186 12.02 -11.06 11.40
C LEU A 186 11.24 -12.37 11.50
N ALA A 187 11.04 -12.90 12.71
CA ALA A 187 10.22 -14.08 12.95
C ALA A 187 8.73 -13.80 12.66
N TYR A 188 8.22 -12.64 13.07
CA TYR A 188 6.85 -12.20 12.82
C TYR A 188 6.56 -12.11 11.32
N THR A 189 7.41 -11.43 10.55
CA THR A 189 7.21 -11.28 9.10
C THR A 189 7.38 -12.61 8.35
N ALA A 190 8.27 -13.50 8.81
CA ALA A 190 8.41 -14.85 8.24
C ALA A 190 7.18 -15.72 8.51
N HIS A 191 6.60 -15.65 9.71
CA HIS A 191 5.37 -16.34 10.08
C HIS A 191 4.22 -15.93 9.15
N TRP A 192 3.99 -14.63 8.98
CA TRP A 192 2.92 -14.13 8.13
C TRP A 192 3.17 -14.34 6.64
N LEU A 193 4.43 -14.32 6.20
CA LEU A 193 4.76 -14.68 4.82
C LEU A 193 4.31 -16.12 4.53
N HIS A 194 4.58 -17.06 5.44
CA HIS A 194 4.12 -18.43 5.27
C HIS A 194 2.59 -18.52 5.13
N ALA A 195 1.86 -17.84 6.02
CA ALA A 195 0.40 -17.78 5.96
C ALA A 195 -0.12 -17.19 4.64
N ALA A 196 0.43 -16.05 4.21
CA ALA A 196 0.03 -15.38 2.97
C ALA A 196 0.37 -16.18 1.70
N THR A 197 1.52 -16.88 1.67
CA THR A 197 1.87 -17.71 0.51
C THR A 197 0.96 -18.93 0.34
N ASN A 198 0.37 -19.41 1.44
CA ASN A 198 -0.54 -20.57 1.41
C ASN A 198 -1.99 -20.19 1.06
N SER A 199 -2.33 -18.90 0.99
CA SER A 199 -3.69 -18.44 0.71
C SER A 199 -3.99 -18.17 -0.76
N GLY A 200 -2.97 -18.22 -1.63
CA GLY A 200 -3.10 -17.93 -3.06
C GLY A 200 -3.15 -16.43 -3.40
N LEU A 201 -2.88 -15.56 -2.42
CA LEU A 201 -2.76 -14.11 -2.61
C LEU A 201 -1.45 -13.74 -3.31
N ASP A 202 -1.44 -12.65 -4.08
CA ASP A 202 -0.18 -12.01 -4.48
C ASP A 202 0.53 -11.44 -3.26
N VAL A 203 1.85 -11.60 -3.16
CA VAL A 203 2.62 -11.15 -2.00
C VAL A 203 3.77 -10.27 -2.48
N LEU A 204 3.78 -9.03 -1.98
CA LEU A 204 4.82 -8.05 -2.26
C LEU A 204 5.41 -7.53 -0.96
N ALA A 205 6.68 -7.15 -0.98
CA ALA A 205 7.35 -6.50 0.15
C ALA A 205 7.65 -5.03 -0.14
N LEU A 206 7.58 -4.23 0.92
CA LEU A 206 8.10 -2.88 0.98
C LEU A 206 9.13 -2.83 2.12
N ASP A 207 10.26 -2.18 1.88
CA ASP A 207 11.30 -1.99 2.88
C ASP A 207 11.84 -0.56 2.82
N TYR A 208 12.45 -0.14 3.92
CA TYR A 208 12.95 1.21 4.13
C TYR A 208 14.45 1.20 4.33
N ALA A 209 15.15 2.10 3.64
CA ALA A 209 16.59 2.27 3.81
C ALA A 209 17.00 3.73 3.62
N ASP A 210 18.06 4.11 4.33
CA ASP A 210 18.77 5.37 4.19
C ASP A 210 20.26 5.16 3.81
N THR A 211 20.71 3.90 3.75
CA THR A 211 22.04 3.51 3.31
C THR A 211 21.97 2.38 2.27
N PRO A 212 22.94 2.33 1.32
CA PRO A 212 23.01 1.23 0.35
C PRO A 212 23.19 -0.15 1.00
N ALA A 213 23.88 -0.20 2.13
CA ALA A 213 24.10 -1.44 2.88
C ALA A 213 22.78 -2.01 3.43
N LEU A 214 21.96 -1.17 4.06
CA LEU A 214 20.64 -1.58 4.56
C LEU A 214 19.71 -2.00 3.41
N ALA A 215 19.72 -1.26 2.30
CA ALA A 215 18.95 -1.61 1.13
C ALA A 215 19.37 -2.96 0.52
N ALA A 216 20.66 -3.25 0.48
CA ALA A 216 21.18 -4.53 0.02
C ALA A 216 20.76 -5.69 0.94
N LEU A 217 20.77 -5.49 2.26
CA LEU A 217 20.33 -6.50 3.23
C LEU A 217 18.84 -6.82 3.09
N ALA A 218 17.98 -5.79 2.95
CA ALA A 218 16.56 -5.96 2.72
C ALA A 218 16.28 -6.77 1.44
N ARG A 219 16.94 -6.42 0.34
CA ARG A 219 16.85 -7.14 -0.94
C ARG A 219 17.33 -8.58 -0.84
N ALA A 220 18.45 -8.82 -0.15
CA ALA A 220 19.01 -10.15 0.02
C ALA A 220 18.04 -11.05 0.78
N ARG A 221 17.42 -10.55 1.85
CA ARG A 221 16.40 -11.31 2.59
C ARG A 221 15.16 -11.58 1.76
N ALA A 222 14.61 -10.58 1.07
CA ALA A 222 13.46 -10.77 0.19
C ALA A 222 13.75 -11.81 -0.91
N ALA A 223 14.93 -11.75 -1.53
CA ALA A 223 15.37 -12.72 -2.53
C ALA A 223 15.50 -14.15 -1.96
N ALA A 224 15.98 -14.30 -0.72
CA ALA A 224 16.06 -15.60 -0.04
C ALA A 224 14.67 -16.26 0.16
N HIS A 225 13.61 -15.45 0.18
CA HIS A 225 12.22 -15.90 0.25
C HIS A 225 11.51 -15.92 -1.12
N GLY A 226 12.20 -15.56 -2.21
CA GLY A 226 11.58 -15.42 -3.53
C GLY A 226 10.53 -14.30 -3.60
N LEU A 227 10.58 -13.34 -2.68
CA LEU A 227 9.57 -12.30 -2.52
C LEU A 227 9.98 -11.04 -3.30
N PRO A 228 9.15 -10.57 -4.26
CA PRO A 228 9.40 -9.28 -4.89
C PRO A 228 9.34 -8.14 -3.87
N THR A 229 10.39 -7.33 -3.79
CA THR A 229 10.48 -6.21 -2.83
C THR A 229 10.76 -4.88 -3.52
N PHE A 230 10.23 -3.81 -2.95
CA PHE A 230 10.61 -2.44 -3.25
C PHE A 230 11.25 -1.82 -2.00
N VAL A 231 12.49 -1.34 -2.12
CA VAL A 231 13.20 -0.67 -1.02
C VAL A 231 13.27 0.81 -1.30
N THR A 232 12.91 1.67 -0.35
CA THR A 232 12.78 3.12 -0.58
C THR A 232 13.02 3.95 0.69
N SER A 233 12.86 5.27 0.60
CA SER A 233 12.92 6.20 1.73
C SER A 233 11.63 6.11 2.56
N ARG A 234 11.70 6.50 3.85
CA ARG A 234 10.51 6.62 4.72
C ARG A 234 9.41 7.52 4.12
N SER A 235 9.81 8.54 3.36
CA SER A 235 8.90 9.50 2.74
C SER A 235 8.18 8.98 1.49
N LEU A 236 8.58 7.80 0.97
CA LEU A 236 8.02 7.22 -0.26
C LEU A 236 8.11 8.19 -1.46
N ASP A 237 9.21 8.93 -1.56
CA ASP A 237 9.45 9.98 -2.55
C ASP A 237 10.51 9.61 -3.60
N LEU A 238 10.95 8.36 -3.61
CA LEU A 238 11.88 7.80 -4.59
C LEU A 238 11.15 6.85 -5.55
N PRO A 239 10.77 7.28 -6.77
CA PRO A 239 9.92 6.47 -7.66
C PRO A 239 10.60 5.18 -8.16
N GLY A 240 11.94 5.15 -8.15
CA GLY A 240 12.73 3.96 -8.49
C GLY A 240 13.25 3.19 -7.26
N GLY A 241 12.87 3.63 -6.06
CA GLY A 241 13.40 3.13 -4.80
C GLY A 241 14.79 3.66 -4.49
N PHE A 242 15.32 3.20 -3.37
CA PHE A 242 16.67 3.48 -2.89
C PHE A 242 17.66 2.64 -3.70
N SER A 243 18.65 3.24 -4.37
CA SER A 243 19.66 2.50 -5.15
C SER A 243 20.61 1.71 -4.27
#